data_AF-A0A963HJH0-F1
#
_entry.id   AF-A0A963HJH0-F1
#
_cell.length_a   1.000
_cell.length_b   1.000
_cell.length_c   1.000
_cell.angle_alpha   90.00
_cell.angle_beta   90.00
_cell.angle_gamma   90.00
#
_symmetry.space_group_name_H-M   'P 1'
#
loop_
_entity.id
_entity.type
_entity.pdbx_description
1 polymer ?
#
loop_
_entity_poly.entity_id
_entity_poly.type
_entity_poly.pdbx_seq_one_letter_code
_entity_poly.pdbx_strand_id
1 'polypeptide(L)'
;RAEAYAAEFAHWVCDAVLAGDHARLRQALAIAPHARRAHPTAEHYLPLLVAAGAAAQALPASVIEGGIVHGVLSMDSFLFGSDPRLMQGADANKALPH
;
A
#
# COMPACT_ATOMS: atom_id res chain seq x y z
N ARG A 1 -17.46 -10.04 8.23
CA ARG A 1 -16.11 -10.15 8.84
C ARG A 1 -15.12 -10.46 7.72
N ALA A 2 -13.88 -9.98 7.80
CA ALA A 2 -12.85 -10.33 6.83
C ALA A 2 -12.54 -11.83 6.87
N GLU A 3 -12.40 -12.43 5.69
CA GLU A 3 -11.84 -13.76 5.52
C GLU A 3 -10.36 -13.75 5.90
N ALA A 4 -9.91 -14.75 6.66
CA ALA A 4 -8.55 -14.78 7.20
C ALA A 4 -7.50 -14.68 6.09
N TYR A 5 -7.69 -15.42 4.99
CA TYR A 5 -6.75 -15.43 3.87
C TYR A 5 -6.58 -14.05 3.22
N ALA A 6 -7.65 -13.26 3.15
CA ALA A 6 -7.64 -11.94 2.56
C ALA A 6 -6.93 -10.94 3.48
N ALA A 7 -7.21 -11.02 4.79
CA ALA A 7 -6.55 -10.21 5.80
C ALA A 7 -5.04 -10.50 5.87
N GLU A 8 -4.64 -11.77 5.84
CA GLU A 8 -3.24 -12.18 5.88
C GLU A 8 -2.47 -11.72 4.65
N PHE A 9 -3.05 -11.85 3.45
CA PHE A 9 -2.43 -11.34 2.23
C PHE A 9 -2.31 -9.81 2.25
N ALA A 10 -3.39 -9.09 2.62
CA ALA A 10 -3.39 -7.63 2.67
C ALA A 10 -2.35 -7.09 3.67
N HIS A 11 -2.27 -7.65 4.88
CA HIS A 11 -1.25 -7.28 5.85
C HIS A 11 0.16 -7.58 5.33
N TRP A 12 0.38 -8.75 4.73
CA TRP A 12 1.70 -9.11 4.18
C TRP A 12 2.17 -8.11 3.11
N VAL A 13 1.26 -7.63 2.26
CA VAL A 13 1.56 -6.62 1.24
C VAL A 13 1.80 -5.25 1.88
N CYS A 14 0.96 -4.85 2.85
CA CYS A 14 1.13 -3.61 3.59
C CYS A 14 2.52 -3.54 4.25
N ASP A 15 2.93 -4.61 4.94
CA ASP A 15 4.26 -4.70 5.55
C ASP A 15 5.39 -4.53 4.52
N ALA A 16 5.28 -5.15 3.35
CA ALA A 16 6.27 -5.03 2.29
C ALA A 16 6.33 -3.60 1.71
N VAL A 17 5.19 -2.92 1.59
CA VAL A 17 5.12 -1.51 1.18
C VAL A 17 5.77 -0.61 2.21
N LEU A 18 5.40 -0.72 3.49
CA LEU A 18 5.93 0.11 4.57
C LEU A 18 7.43 -0.11 4.81
N ALA A 19 7.94 -1.31 4.52
CA ALA A 19 9.37 -1.62 4.58
C ALA A 19 10.15 -1.12 3.35
N GLY A 20 9.48 -0.64 2.28
CA GLY A 20 10.13 -0.30 1.01
C GLY A 20 10.72 -1.52 0.29
N ASP A 21 10.22 -2.73 0.56
CA ASP A 21 10.77 -3.98 0.02
C ASP A 21 10.24 -4.26 -1.39
N HIS A 22 10.81 -3.56 -2.38
CA HIS A 22 10.41 -3.68 -3.77
C HIS A 22 10.64 -5.10 -4.32
N ALA A 23 11.61 -5.85 -3.79
CA ALA A 23 11.86 -7.22 -4.22
C ALA A 23 10.71 -8.14 -3.80
N ARG A 24 10.30 -8.05 -2.53
CA ARG A 24 9.16 -8.79 -1.98
C ARG A 24 7.85 -8.44 -2.67
N LEU A 25 7.62 -7.15 -2.98
CA LEU A 25 6.44 -6.75 -3.75
C LEU A 25 6.40 -7.38 -5.16
N ARG A 26 7.51 -7.34 -5.91
CA ARG A 26 7.57 -7.97 -7.24
C ARG A 26 7.31 -9.48 -7.21
N GLN A 27 7.66 -10.14 -6.11
CA GLN A 27 7.52 -11.59 -5.94
C GLN A 27 6.23 -11.99 -5.20
N ALA A 28 5.39 -11.04 -4.76
CA ALA A 28 4.28 -11.28 -3.86
C ALA A 28 3.34 -12.39 -4.34
N LEU A 29 3.00 -12.41 -5.63
CA LEU A 29 2.10 -13.44 -6.19
C LEU A 29 2.69 -14.87 -6.19
N ALA A 30 4.00 -15.00 -5.98
CA ALA A 30 4.71 -16.28 -5.84
C ALA A 30 4.95 -16.68 -4.38
N ILE A 31 5.27 -15.72 -3.49
CA ILE A 31 5.78 -16.01 -2.14
C ILE A 31 4.84 -15.61 -1.00
N ALA A 32 3.87 -14.73 -1.23
CA ALA A 32 2.96 -14.28 -0.19
C ALA A 32 1.97 -15.40 0.18
N PRO A 33 1.58 -15.50 1.47
CA PRO A 33 0.52 -16.42 1.87
C PRO A 33 -0.76 -16.10 1.10
N HIS A 34 -1.45 -17.15 0.63
CA HIS A 34 -2.74 -17.05 -0.05
C HIS A 34 -2.77 -16.23 -1.36
N ALA A 35 -1.62 -15.88 -1.95
CA ALA A 35 -1.57 -14.97 -3.09
C ALA A 35 -2.42 -15.42 -4.29
N ARG A 36 -2.37 -16.71 -4.66
CA ARG A 36 -3.21 -17.27 -5.74
C ARG A 36 -4.72 -17.20 -5.45
N ARG A 37 -5.12 -17.20 -4.18
CA ARG A 37 -6.54 -17.11 -3.78
C ARG A 37 -7.00 -15.65 -3.70
N ALA A 38 -6.14 -14.75 -3.22
CA ALA A 38 -6.40 -13.31 -3.21
C ALA A 38 -6.39 -12.71 -4.63
N HIS A 39 -5.51 -13.22 -5.48
CA HIS A 39 -5.30 -12.76 -6.86
C HIS A 39 -5.14 -13.97 -7.80
N PRO A 40 -6.25 -14.49 -8.35
CA PRO A 40 -6.19 -15.53 -9.39
C PRO A 40 -5.46 -15.07 -10.65
N THR A 41 -5.56 -13.76 -10.93
CA THR A 41 -4.88 -13.02 -12.00
C THR A 41 -4.10 -11.87 -11.39
N ALA A 42 -3.07 -11.38 -12.09
CA ALA A 42 -2.24 -10.31 -11.59
C ALA A 42 -2.87 -8.91 -11.71
N GLU A 43 -3.94 -8.76 -12.50
CA GLU A 43 -4.44 -7.47 -12.98
C GLU A 43 -4.73 -6.44 -11.88
N HIS A 44 -5.29 -6.87 -10.75
CA HIS A 44 -5.59 -6.00 -9.62
C HIS A 44 -4.40 -5.72 -8.71
N TYR A 45 -3.30 -6.46 -8.86
CA TYR A 45 -2.06 -6.24 -8.10
C TYR A 45 -1.08 -5.33 -8.85
N LEU A 46 -1.07 -5.38 -10.19
CA LEU A 46 -0.15 -4.60 -11.03
C LEU A 46 -0.15 -3.08 -10.76
N PRO A 47 -1.29 -2.40 -10.49
CA PRO A 47 -1.28 -0.97 -10.19
C PRO A 47 -0.37 -0.59 -9.02
N LEU A 48 -0.31 -1.42 -7.98
CA LEU A 48 0.59 -1.21 -6.84
C LEU A 48 2.06 -1.26 -7.27
N LEU A 49 2.44 -2.22 -8.11
CA LEU A 49 3.81 -2.34 -8.61
C LEU A 49 4.22 -1.17 -9.49
N VAL A 50 3.30 -0.65 -10.30
CA VAL A 50 3.54 0.54 -11.13
C VAL A 50 3.78 1.76 -10.23
N ALA A 51 2.92 1.98 -9.23
CA ALA A 51 3.06 3.09 -8.29
C ALA A 51 4.37 3.00 -7.48
N ALA A 52 4.67 1.82 -6.91
CA ALA A 52 5.90 1.58 -6.16
C ALA A 52 7.16 1.70 -7.03
N GLY A 53 7.10 1.28 -8.30
CA GLY A 53 8.21 1.41 -9.25
C GLY A 53 8.45 2.84 -9.72
N ALA A 54 7.42 3.68 -9.76
CA ALA A 54 7.53 5.10 -10.07
C ALA A 54 8.07 5.93 -8.90
N ALA A 55 7.87 5.46 -7.67
CA ALA A 55 8.46 6.07 -6.49
C ALA A 55 9.98 5.86 -6.45
N ALA A 56 10.75 6.92 -6.15
CA ALA A 56 12.18 6.76 -5.91
C ALA A 56 12.41 5.88 -4.67
N GLN A 57 13.37 4.96 -4.74
CA GLN A 57 13.60 3.92 -3.73
C GLN A 57 13.81 4.43 -2.29
N ALA A 58 14.24 5.68 -2.12
CA ALA A 58 14.48 6.29 -0.81
C ALA A 58 13.25 7.03 -0.24
N LEU A 59 12.14 7.07 -0.96
CA LEU A 59 10.94 7.76 -0.51
C LEU A 59 10.17 6.92 0.52
N PRO A 60 9.71 7.52 1.63
CA PRO A 60 8.89 6.81 2.58
C PRO A 60 7.55 6.41 1.97
N ALA A 61 6.99 5.30 2.45
CA ALA A 61 5.65 4.87 2.15
C ALA A 61 4.78 4.93 3.41
N SER A 62 3.49 5.18 3.23
CA SER A 62 2.49 5.13 4.30
C SER A 62 1.20 4.50 3.79
N VAL A 63 0.37 4.03 4.71
CA VAL A 63 -0.93 3.42 4.41
C VAL A 63 -2.06 4.28 4.97
N ILE A 64 -3.12 4.43 4.19
CA ILE A 64 -4.43 4.88 4.64
C ILE A 64 -5.26 3.60 4.79
N GLU A 65 -5.53 3.23 6.04
CA GLU A 65 -6.26 2.01 6.37
C GLU A 65 -7.72 2.13 5.92
N GLY A 66 -8.12 1.31 4.94
CA GLY A 66 -9.49 1.23 4.43
C GLY A 66 -10.22 -0.02 4.91
N GLY A 67 -9.48 -1.03 5.37
CA GLY A 67 -10.02 -2.29 5.86
C GLY A 67 -10.53 -3.20 4.72
N ILE A 68 -11.23 -4.27 5.09
CA ILE A 68 -11.74 -5.28 4.14
C ILE A 68 -13.26 -5.23 4.06
N VAL A 69 -13.77 -4.98 2.85
CA VAL A 69 -15.21 -4.99 2.51
C VAL A 69 -15.59 -6.28 1.78
N HIS A 70 -16.86 -6.66 1.91
CA HIS A 70 -17.41 -7.92 1.35
C HIS A 70 -16.62 -9.19 1.74
N GLY A 71 -15.88 -9.13 2.85
CA GLY A 71 -15.08 -10.23 3.37
C GLY A 71 -13.72 -10.43 2.69
N VAL A 72 -13.51 -9.92 1.47
CA VAL A 72 -12.31 -10.27 0.67
C VAL A 72 -11.64 -9.08 -0.04
N LEU A 73 -12.32 -7.94 -0.17
CA LEU A 73 -11.81 -6.78 -0.90
C LEU A 73 -11.12 -5.81 0.07
N SER A 74 -9.78 -5.72 0.02
CA SER A 74 -9.05 -4.68 0.75
C SER A 74 -9.28 -3.32 0.09
N MET A 75 -9.49 -2.30 0.92
CA MET A 75 -9.66 -0.90 0.54
C MET A 75 -8.46 -0.04 0.96
N ASP A 76 -7.35 -0.67 1.37
CA ASP A 76 -6.16 0.05 1.80
C ASP A 76 -5.55 0.84 0.63
N SER A 77 -5.09 2.05 0.92
CA SER A 77 -4.44 2.92 -0.06
C SER A 77 -3.03 3.25 0.39
N PHE A 78 -2.08 3.25 -0.54
CA PHE A 78 -0.68 3.53 -0.25
C PHE A 78 -0.26 4.89 -0.82
N LEU A 79 0.45 5.66 0.00
CA LEU A 79 1.06 6.92 -0.40
C LEU A 79 2.58 6.76 -0.40
N PHE A 80 3.23 7.12 -1.51
CA PHE A 80 4.68 7.09 -1.67
C PHE A 80 5.21 8.51 -1.81
N GLY A 81 6.29 8.86 -1.12
CA GLY A 81 6.97 10.16 -1.29
C GLY A 81 6.42 11.32 -0.47
N SER A 82 5.36 11.09 0.30
CA SER A 82 4.82 12.07 1.22
C SER A 82 4.46 11.36 2.53
N ASP A 83 4.96 11.87 3.65
CA ASP A 83 4.43 11.49 4.97
C ASP A 83 3.09 12.22 5.14
N PRO A 84 1.95 11.52 5.35
CA PRO A 84 0.65 12.15 5.58
C PRO A 84 0.69 13.19 6.71
N ARG A 85 1.57 13.01 7.70
CA ARG A 85 1.76 13.95 8.81
C ARG A 85 2.44 15.26 8.36
N LEU A 86 3.27 15.21 7.32
CA LEU A 86 3.88 16.40 6.72
C LEU A 86 2.89 17.14 5.81
N MET A 87 1.91 16.44 5.23
CA MET A 87 0.83 17.06 4.44
C MET A 87 -0.17 17.80 5.34
N GLN A 88 -0.48 17.28 6.54
CA GLN A 88 -1.40 17.93 7.50
C GLN A 88 -0.87 19.25 8.08
N GLY A 89 0.45 19.50 8.03
CA GLY A 89 1.07 20.74 8.52
C GLY A 89 1.15 21.88 7.50
N ALA A 90 0.84 21.61 6.22
CA ALA A 90 0.95 22.60 5.15
C ALA A 90 -0.31 23.47 4.97
N ASP A 91 -1.45 23.06 5.55
CA ASP A 91 -2.73 23.76 5.39
C ASP A 91 -3.04 24.77 6.52
N ALA A 92 -2.13 24.93 7.49
CA ALA A 92 -2.28 25.91 8.57
C ALA A 92 -1.39 27.14 8.33
N ASN A 93 -1.82 27.98 7.38
CA ASN A 93 -1.67 29.44 7.40
C ASN A 93 -0.32 29.98 7.94
N LYS A 94 0.70 30.11 7.07
CA LYS A 94 1.90 30.91 7.39
C LYS A 94 2.27 31.89 6.28
N ALA A 95 1.61 33.05 6.38
CA ALA A 95 2.16 34.41 6.26
C ALA A 95 3.12 34.71 5.09
N LEU A 96 2.56 35.31 4.05
CA LEU A 96 3.29 36.25 3.19
C LEU A 96 3.43 37.58 3.96
N PRO A 97 4.64 38.10 4.22
CA PRO A 97 4.78 39.52 4.50
C PRO A 97 4.59 40.31 3.20
N HIS A 98 3.84 41.41 3.28
CA HIS A 98 3.83 42.46 2.26
C HIS A 98 5.18 43.18 2.20
#